data_AF-A0A924YB73-F1
#
_entry.id   AF-A0A924YB73-F1
#
_cell.length_a   1.000
_cell.length_b   1.000
_cell.length_c   1.000
_cell.angle_alpha   90.00
_cell.angle_beta   90.00
_cell.angle_gamma   90.00
#
_symmetry.space_group_name_H-M   'P 1'
#
loop_
_entity.id
_entity.type
_entity.pdbx_description
1 polymer ?
#
loop_
_entity_poly.entity_id
_entity_poly.type
_entity_poly.pdbx_seq_one_letter_code
_entity_poly.pdbx_strand_id
1 'polypeptide(L)' 'MASDGLVEFAENPGDDLAMHLLLTKAGRAAYHDVLEREWQWTNAIAEDFDAEQITCAVALLETIAQKMQPDS' A
#
# COMPACT_ATOMS: atom_id res chain seq x y z
N MET A 1 9.40 -0.83 10.33
CA MET A 1 9.57 -1.86 9.28
C MET A 1 10.95 -2.52 9.33
N ALA A 2 12.06 -1.78 9.17
CA ALA A 2 13.40 -2.37 9.28
C ALA A 2 13.73 -2.76 10.73
N SER A 3 13.41 -1.89 11.70
CA SER A 3 13.46 -2.15 13.15
C SER A 3 12.62 -3.37 13.57
N ASP A 4 11.59 -3.68 12.80
CA ASP A 4 10.61 -4.73 13.10
C ASP A 4 10.94 -6.02 12.31
N GLY A 5 12.07 -6.05 11.58
CA GLY A 5 12.53 -7.21 10.81
C GLY A 5 11.69 -7.55 9.58
N LEU A 6 10.81 -6.64 9.14
CA LEU A 6 9.92 -6.87 7.99
C LEU A 6 10.59 -6.53 6.65
N VAL A 7 11.61 -5.68 6.67
CA VAL A 7 12.38 -5.31 5.47
C VAL A 7 13.87 -5.37 5.76
N GLU A 8 14.64 -5.63 4.72
CA GLU A 8 16.10 -5.58 4.70
C GLU A 8 16.59 -4.70 3.55
N PHE A 9 17.77 -4.12 3.70
CA PHE A 9 18.40 -3.36 2.63
C PHE A 9 19.41 -4.23 1.90
N ALA A 10 19.40 -4.15 0.56
CA ALA A 10 20.37 -4.81 -0.31
C ALA A 10 21.02 -3.78 -1.25
N GLU A 11 22.23 -4.07 -1.71
CA GLU A 11 22.93 -3.22 -2.67
C GLU A 11 22.14 -3.11 -3.99
N ASN A 12 22.21 -1.94 -4.63
CA ASN A 12 21.72 -1.74 -5.97
C ASN A 12 22.87 -1.89 -6.97
N PRO A 13 22.93 -2.97 -7.78
CA PRO A 13 24.02 -3.18 -8.73
C PRO A 13 24.06 -2.16 -9.88
N GLY A 14 23.05 -1.29 -10.02
CA GLY A 14 23.01 -0.22 -11.01
C GLY A 14 23.39 1.17 -10.49
N ASP A 15 23.54 1.35 -9.18
CA ASP A 15 23.87 2.64 -8.55
C ASP A 15 24.39 2.44 -7.12
N ASP A 16 25.68 2.72 -6.92
CA ASP A 16 26.37 2.55 -5.63
C ASP A 16 25.85 3.49 -4.52
N LEU A 17 25.09 4.52 -4.86
CA LEU A 17 24.47 5.45 -3.90
C LEU A 17 23.05 5.04 -3.52
N ALA A 18 22.47 4.06 -4.22
CA ALA A 18 21.11 3.59 -3.97
C ALA A 18 21.10 2.21 -3.30
N MET A 19 20.04 1.94 -2.54
CA MET A 19 19.80 0.62 -1.94
C MET A 19 18.42 0.11 -2.33
N HIS A 20 18.33 -1.21 -2.53
CA HIS A 20 17.06 -1.90 -2.62
C HIS A 20 16.48 -2.13 -1.22
N LEU A 21 15.19 -1.84 -1.06
CA LEU A 21 14.41 -2.27 0.10
C LEU A 21 13.70 -3.58 -0.27
N LEU A 22 14.05 -4.67 0.40
CA LEU A 22 13.48 -5.99 0.16
C LEU A 22 12.59 -6.40 1.34
N LEU A 23 11.46 -7.05 1.07
CA LEU A 23 10.70 -7.71 2.12
C LEU A 23 11.47 -8.94 2.60
N THR A 24 11.57 -9.11 3.92
CA THR A 24 12.06 -10.38 4.48
C THR A 24 11.00 -11.47 4.32
N LYS A 25 11.31 -12.72 4.69
CA LYS A 25 10.28 -13.78 4.74
C LYS A 25 9.15 -13.42 5.72
N ALA A 26 9.50 -12.85 6.88
CA ALA A 26 8.53 -12.37 7.85
C ALA A 26 7.72 -11.18 7.30
N GLY A 27 8.38 -10.25 6.60
CA GLY A 27 7.73 -9.14 5.90
C GLY A 27 6.71 -9.60 4.88
N ARG A 28 7.05 -10.58 4.03
CA ARG A 28 6.12 -11.15 3.05
C ARG A 28 4.91 -11.81 3.71
N ALA A 29 5.11 -12.57 4.78
CA ALA A 29 4.02 -13.18 5.52
C ALA A 29 3.10 -12.11 6.14
N ALA A 30 3.68 -11.12 6.83
CA ALA A 30 2.91 -10.02 7.42
C ALA A 30 2.15 -9.21 6.36
N TYR A 31 2.76 -8.97 5.19
CA TYR A 31 2.12 -8.29 4.07
C TYR A 31 0.90 -9.07 3.55
N HIS A 32 1.05 -10.38 3.33
CA HIS A 32 -0.07 -11.24 2.93
C HIS A 32 -1.20 -11.25 3.97
N ASP A 33 -0.87 -11.36 5.26
CA ASP A 33 -1.88 -11.36 6.32
C ASP A 33 -2.65 -10.03 6.35
N VAL A 34 -1.99 -8.90 6.05
CA VAL A 34 -2.65 -7.60 5.95
C VAL A 34 -3.56 -7.55 4.73
N LEU A 35 -3.11 -8.02 3.56
CA LEU A 35 -3.93 -8.05 2.36
C LEU A 35 -5.22 -8.85 2.54
N GLU A 36 -5.15 -9.98 3.25
CA GLU A 36 -6.34 -10.79 3.54
C GLU A 36 -7.35 -10.01 4.39
N ARG A 37 -6.88 -9.31 5.43
CA ARG A 37 -7.71 -8.46 6.28
C ARG A 37 -8.26 -7.26 5.53
N GLU A 38 -7.45 -6.66 4.66
CA GLU A 38 -7.84 -5.54 3.79
C GLU A 38 -8.96 -5.94 2.84
N TRP A 39 -8.88 -7.12 2.22
CA TRP A 39 -9.96 -7.62 1.36
C TRP A 39 -11.27 -7.81 2.11
N GLN A 40 -11.24 -8.43 3.29
CA GLN A 40 -12.44 -8.63 4.10
C GLN A 40 -13.09 -7.30 4.46
N TRP A 41 -12.28 -6.34 4.92
CA TRP A 41 -12.75 -5.02 5.31
C TRP A 41 -13.27 -4.20 4.12
N THR A 42 -12.56 -4.21 3.00
CA THR A 42 -12.94 -3.47 1.78
C THR A 42 -14.26 -3.99 1.21
N ASN A 43 -14.44 -5.31 1.16
CA ASN A 43 -15.68 -5.91 0.69
C ASN A 43 -16.86 -5.57 1.61
N ALA A 44 -16.66 -5.54 2.92
CA ALA A 44 -17.71 -5.15 3.87
C ALA A 44 -18.12 -3.68 3.71
N ILE A 45 -17.18 -2.77 3.42
CA ILE A 45 -17.50 -1.36 3.12
C ILE A 45 -18.26 -1.24 1.79
N ALA A 46 -17.90 -2.06 0.81
CA ALA A 46 -18.44 -2.01 -0.54
C ALA A 46 -19.78 -2.73 -0.70
N GLU A 47 -20.28 -3.44 0.32
CA GLU A 47 -21.43 -4.37 0.22
C GLU A 47 -22.68 -3.76 -0.43
N ASP A 48 -22.97 -2.48 -0.13
CA ASP A 48 -24.16 -1.77 -0.60
C ASP A 48 -23.93 -0.90 -1.85
N PHE A 49 -22.74 -0.99 -2.47
CA PHE A 49 -22.37 -0.16 -3.61
C PHE A 49 -22.17 -1.00 -4.88
N ASP A 50 -22.70 -0.50 -5.99
CA ASP A 50 -22.36 -1.04 -7.30
C ASP A 50 -20.98 -0.55 -7.78
N ALA A 51 -20.47 -1.16 -8.85
CA ALA A 51 -19.15 -0.85 -9.38
C ALA A 51 -19.02 0.60 -9.89
N GLU A 52 -20.10 1.22 -10.38
CA GLU A 52 -20.09 2.60 -10.87
C GLU A 52 -20.00 3.58 -9.70
N GLN A 53 -20.76 3.31 -8.63
CA GLN A 53 -20.73 4.08 -7.39
C GLN A 53 -19.35 4.01 -6.71
N ILE A 54 -18.75 2.82 -6.64
CA ILE A 54 -17.39 2.63 -6.12
C ILE A 54 -16.39 3.43 -6.95
N THR A 55 -16.45 3.31 -8.28
CA THR A 55 -15.54 4.04 -9.19
C THR A 55 -15.65 5.56 -9.01
N CYS A 56 -16.88 6.07 -8.91
CA CYS A 56 -17.14 7.49 -8.68
C CYS A 56 -16.59 7.96 -7.32
N ALA A 57 -16.81 7.18 -6.26
CA ALA A 57 -16.30 7.50 -4.93
C ALA A 57 -14.77 7.54 -4.88
N VAL A 58 -14.09 6.57 -5.52
CA VAL A 58 -12.63 6.54 -5.64
C VAL A 58 -12.12 7.80 -6.35
N ALA A 59 -12.70 8.15 -7.51
CA ALA A 59 -12.27 9.33 -8.27
C ALA A 59 -12.43 10.64 -7.47
N LEU A 60 -13.50 10.75 -6.68
CA LEU A 60 -13.71 11.89 -5.78
C LEU A 60 -12.64 11.94 -4.68
N LEU A 61 -12.37 10.81 -4.02
CA LEU A 61 -11.37 10.73 -2.95
C LEU A 61 -9.96 11.04 -3.45
N GLU A 62 -9.59 10.56 -4.64
CA GLU A 62 -8.31 10.89 -5.29
C GLU A 62 -8.19 12.39 -5.56
N THR A 63 -9.26 13.02 -6.04
CA THR A 63 -9.30 14.48 -6.28
C THR A 63 -9.10 15.26 -4.98
N ILE A 64 -9.74 14.82 -3.90
CA ILE A 64 -9.57 15.44 -2.58
C ILE A 64 -8.14 15.25 -2.09
N ALA A 65 -7.59 14.03 -2.19
CA ALA A 65 -6.24 13.72 -1.75
C ALA A 65 -5.18 14.59 -2.46
N GLN A 66 -5.31 14.76 -3.78
CA GLN A 66 -4.43 15.63 -4.57
C GLN A 66 -4.50 17.09 -4.10
N LYS A 67 -5.70 17.59 -3.78
CA LYS A 67 -5.88 18.96 -3.28
C LYS A 67 -5.36 19.18 -1.85
N MET A 68 -5.26 18.10 -1.08
CA MET A 68 -4.77 18.13 0.31
C MET A 68 -3.26 17.94 0.41
N GLN A 69 -2.58 17.51 -0.66
CA GLN A 69 -1.12 17.41 -0.65
C GLN A 69 -0.53 18.82 -0.50
N PRO A 70 0.29 19.06 0.53
CA PRO A 70 0.98 20.34 0.65
C PRO A 70 1.97 20.51 -0.50
N ASP A 71 2.06 21.72 -1.04
CA ASP A 71 3.11 22.09 -1.98
C ASP A 71 4.47 21.77 -1.32
N SER A 72 5.22 20.85 -1.93
CA SER A 72 6.55 20.42 -1.48
C SER A 72 7.63 21.39 -1.94
#